data_AF-A0A942GII4-F1
#
_entry.id   AF-A0A942GII4-F1
#
_cell.length_a   1.000
_cell.length_b   1.000
_cell.length_c   1.000
_cell.angle_alpha   90.00
_cell.angle_beta   90.00
_cell.angle_gamma   90.00
#
_symmetry.space_group_name_H-M   'P 1'
#
loop_
_entity.id
_entity.type
_entity.pdbx_description
1 polymer ?
#
loop_
_entity_poly.entity_id
_entity_poly.type
_entity_poly.pdbx_seq_one_letter_code
_entity_poly.pdbx_strand_id
1 'polypeptide(L)'
;MPREKDLPEREYAEELVRLIDDFKEKIRVGTSDADHFLTISEIEQLWSELRGNTSEMYSDMLHDLLSNVNESDLIRKKKRSTNKKVSPCAPINDTLDQS
;
A
#
# COMPACT_ATOMS: atom_id res chain seq x y z
N MET A 1 10.79 -9.12 -25.83
CA MET A 1 10.32 -10.03 -24.76
C MET A 1 9.52 -9.20 -23.77
N PRO A 2 8.19 -9.35 -23.66
CA PRO A 2 7.41 -8.70 -22.61
C PRO A 2 7.81 -9.32 -21.26
N ARG A 3 7.97 -8.50 -20.22
CA ARG A 3 8.26 -8.97 -18.86
C ARG A 3 6.97 -9.49 -18.23
N GLU A 4 6.90 -10.79 -17.94
CA GLU A 4 5.81 -11.51 -17.23
C GLU A 4 5.65 -11.08 -15.75
N LYS A 5 5.66 -9.77 -15.45
CA LYS A 5 5.58 -9.28 -14.05
C LYS A 5 4.20 -8.76 -13.64
N ASP A 6 3.21 -8.79 -14.53
CA ASP A 6 1.86 -8.25 -14.27
C ASP A 6 0.85 -9.32 -13.78
N LEU A 7 1.32 -10.54 -13.44
CA LEU A 7 0.47 -11.65 -13.02
C LEU A 7 -0.17 -11.46 -11.63
N PRO A 8 0.55 -11.02 -10.57
CA PRO A 8 -0.04 -10.97 -9.22
C PRO A 8 -1.13 -9.90 -9.09
N GLU A 9 -0.91 -8.72 -9.68
CA GLU A 9 -1.82 -7.57 -9.53
C GLU A 9 -3.20 -7.85 -10.14
N ARG A 10 -3.25 -8.57 -11.27
CA ARG A 10 -4.51 -8.99 -11.89
C ARG A 10 -5.23 -10.06 -11.06
N GLU A 11 -4.49 -11.02 -10.52
CA GLU A 11 -5.05 -12.07 -9.67
C GLU A 11 -5.66 -11.49 -8.38
N TYR A 12 -4.98 -10.54 -7.73
CA TYR A 12 -5.52 -9.85 -6.54
C TYR A 12 -6.77 -9.02 -6.87
N ALA A 13 -6.79 -8.33 -8.02
CA ALA A 13 -7.96 -7.55 -8.43
C ALA A 13 -9.19 -8.44 -8.71
N GLU A 14 -9.00 -9.57 -9.39
CA GLU A 14 -10.05 -10.54 -9.64
C GLU A 14 -10.60 -11.15 -8.33
N GLU A 15 -9.71 -11.45 -7.38
CA GLU A 15 -10.10 -12.03 -6.11
C GLU A 15 -10.83 -11.01 -5.20
N LEU A 16 -10.44 -9.74 -5.21
CA LEU A 16 -11.18 -8.67 -4.54
C LEU A 16 -12.61 -8.54 -5.08
N VAL A 17 -12.77 -8.62 -6.41
CA VAL A 17 -14.09 -8.59 -7.04
C VAL A 17 -14.94 -9.77 -6.60
N ARG A 18 -14.38 -10.98 -6.58
CA ARG A 18 -15.08 -12.19 -6.10
C ARG A 18 -15.56 -12.05 -4.66
N LEU A 19 -14.68 -11.63 -3.74
CA LEU A 19 -15.04 -11.44 -2.33
C LEU A 19 -16.19 -10.43 -2.15
N ILE A 20 -16.15 -9.33 -2.90
CA ILE A 20 -17.20 -8.30 -2.85
C ILE A 20 -18.51 -8.83 -3.41
N ASP A 21 -18.49 -9.56 -4.52
CA ASP A 21 -19.69 -10.08 -5.16
C ASP A 21 -20.33 -11.21 -4.32
N ASP A 22 -19.53 -12.09 -3.72
CA ASP A 22 -20.00 -13.09 -2.77
C ASP A 22 -20.66 -12.45 -1.55
N PHE A 23 -20.08 -11.37 -1.02
CA PHE A 23 -20.70 -10.62 0.08
C PHE A 23 -22.06 -10.04 -0.34
N LYS A 24 -22.14 -9.37 -1.50
CA LYS A 24 -23.41 -8.83 -2.01
C LYS A 24 -24.46 -9.92 -2.24
N GLU A 25 -24.05 -11.07 -2.76
CA GLU A 25 -24.93 -12.22 -2.99
C GLU A 25 -25.54 -12.70 -1.69
N LYS A 26 -24.71 -12.92 -0.66
CA LYS A 26 -25.15 -13.36 0.66
C LYS A 26 -26.12 -12.37 1.30
N ILE A 27 -25.88 -11.06 1.18
CA ILE A 27 -26.81 -10.04 1.67
C ILE A 27 -28.13 -10.05 0.88
N ARG A 28 -28.08 -10.18 -0.45
CA ARG A 28 -29.28 -10.19 -1.29
C ARG A 28 -30.17 -11.38 -0.97
N VAL A 29 -29.60 -12.58 -0.90
CA VAL A 29 -30.32 -13.81 -0.50
C VAL A 29 -30.78 -13.70 0.95
N GLY A 30 -29.92 -13.18 1.81
CA GLY A 30 -30.20 -12.98 3.23
C GLY A 30 -31.28 -11.96 3.54
N THR A 31 -31.76 -11.20 2.57
CA THR A 31 -32.79 -10.17 2.74
C THR A 31 -33.98 -10.37 1.81
N SER A 32 -34.03 -11.47 1.04
CA SER A 32 -35.09 -11.75 0.07
C SER A 32 -36.35 -12.33 0.70
N ASP A 33 -36.23 -13.13 1.76
CA ASP A 33 -37.35 -13.79 2.43
C ASP A 33 -37.02 -14.16 3.88
N ALA A 34 -38.02 -14.63 4.62
CA ALA A 34 -37.91 -14.94 6.04
C ALA A 34 -37.15 -16.26 6.32
N ASP A 35 -37.13 -17.20 5.37
CA ASP A 35 -36.49 -18.51 5.55
C ASP A 35 -34.96 -18.40 5.43
N HIS A 36 -34.50 -17.36 4.72
CA HIS A 36 -33.09 -17.05 4.54
C HIS A 36 -32.64 -15.78 5.27
N PHE A 37 -33.50 -15.16 6.08
CA PHE A 37 -33.22 -13.87 6.68
C PHE A 37 -31.93 -13.87 7.52
N LEU A 38 -30.97 -13.04 7.10
CA LEU A 38 -29.78 -12.72 7.87
C LEU A 38 -30.10 -11.60 8.86
N THR A 39 -29.87 -11.87 10.13
CA THR A 39 -29.91 -10.86 11.17
C THR A 39 -28.81 -9.83 10.97
N ILE A 40 -28.98 -8.64 11.57
CA ILE A 40 -27.97 -7.59 11.53
C ILE A 40 -26.62 -8.09 12.07
N SER A 41 -26.63 -8.93 13.12
CA SER A 41 -25.39 -9.47 13.70
C SER A 41 -24.64 -10.40 12.73
N GLU A 42 -25.37 -11.18 11.93
CA GLU A 42 -24.77 -12.04 10.90
C GLU A 42 -24.23 -11.22 9.73
N ILE A 43 -24.93 -10.15 9.33
CA ILE A 43 -24.45 -9.19 8.33
C ILE A 43 -23.16 -8.52 8.80
N GLU A 44 -23.09 -8.10 10.06
CA GLU A 44 -21.89 -7.53 10.67
C GLU A 44 -20.72 -8.52 10.68
N GLN A 45 -20.99 -9.80 10.93
CA GLN A 45 -19.98 -10.85 10.86
C GLN A 45 -19.45 -11.03 9.44
N LEU A 46 -20.32 -11.13 8.44
CA LEU A 46 -19.93 -11.21 7.02
C LEU A 46 -19.12 -9.99 6.58
N TRP A 47 -19.49 -8.81 7.07
CA TRP A 47 -18.76 -7.57 6.80
C TRP A 47 -17.37 -7.58 7.46
N SER A 48 -17.26 -8.09 8.68
CA SER A 48 -15.98 -8.25 9.38
C SER A 48 -15.06 -9.22 8.64
N GLU A 49 -15.59 -10.33 8.13
CA GLU A 49 -14.85 -11.31 7.32
C GLU A 49 -14.33 -10.68 6.02
N LEU A 50 -15.20 -9.96 5.28
CA LEU A 50 -14.80 -9.24 4.06
C LEU A 50 -13.67 -8.24 4.34
N ARG A 51 -13.79 -7.47 5.42
CA ARG A 51 -12.76 -6.51 5.83
C ARG A 51 -11.43 -7.20 6.16
N GLY A 52 -11.48 -8.32 6.87
CA GLY A 52 -10.29 -9.11 7.22
C GLY A 52 -9.54 -9.58 5.98
N ASN A 53 -10.25 -10.29 5.09
CA ASN A 53 -9.66 -10.86 3.88
C ASN A 53 -9.07 -9.77 2.96
N THR A 54 -9.82 -8.68 2.74
CA THR A 54 -9.33 -7.59 1.90
C THR A 54 -8.13 -6.88 2.51
N SER A 55 -8.09 -6.69 3.84
CA SER A 55 -6.94 -6.09 4.54
C SER A 55 -5.68 -6.94 4.42
N GLU A 56 -5.80 -8.26 4.50
CA GLU A 56 -4.67 -9.18 4.31
C GLU A 56 -4.12 -9.08 2.88
N MET A 57 -5.00 -9.13 1.87
CA MET A 57 -4.60 -8.96 0.47
C MET A 57 -3.90 -7.62 0.20
N TYR A 58 -4.40 -6.51 0.74
CA TYR A 58 -3.72 -5.21 0.61
C TYR A 58 -2.34 -5.22 1.29
N SER A 59 -2.20 -5.92 2.41
CA SER A 59 -0.92 -6.05 3.11
C SER A 59 0.08 -6.86 2.29
N ASP A 60 -0.35 -7.96 1.69
CA ASP A 60 0.49 -8.78 0.81
C ASP A 60 0.97 -7.99 -0.42
N MET A 61 0.06 -7.28 -1.09
CA MET A 61 0.43 -6.41 -2.21
C MET A 61 1.45 -5.33 -1.81
N LEU A 62 1.28 -4.72 -0.62
CA LEU A 62 2.24 -3.75 -0.10
C LEU A 62 3.59 -4.41 0.23
N HIS A 63 3.59 -5.60 0.83
CA HIS A 63 4.81 -6.33 1.11
C HIS A 63 5.57 -6.69 -0.16
N ASP A 64 4.88 -7.15 -1.20
CA ASP A 64 5.49 -7.46 -2.51
C ASP A 64 6.09 -6.22 -3.16
N LEU A 65 5.37 -5.09 -3.16
CA LEU A 65 5.87 -3.81 -3.66
C LEU A 65 7.12 -3.34 -2.91
N LEU A 66 7.12 -3.49 -1.59
CA LEU A 66 8.20 -3.05 -0.72
C LEU A 66 9.38 -4.03 -0.66
N SER A 67 9.18 -5.30 -1.03
CA SER A 67 10.20 -6.36 -0.96
C SER A 67 11.49 -6.03 -1.69
N ASN A 68 11.41 -5.23 -2.76
CA ASN A 68 12.54 -4.82 -3.59
C ASN A 68 13.12 -3.45 -3.22
N VAL A 69 12.61 -2.80 -2.17
CA VAL A 69 13.04 -1.47 -1.77
C VAL A 69 14.30 -1.55 -0.91
N ASN A 70 15.42 -1.10 -1.47
CA ASN A 70 16.64 -0.87 -0.69
C ASN A 70 16.56 0.49 0.03
N GLU A 71 15.91 0.49 1.20
CA GLU A 71 15.67 1.68 2.00
C GLU A 71 16.98 2.40 2.37
N SER A 72 18.02 1.65 2.74
CA SER A 72 19.32 2.21 3.13
C SER A 72 19.97 3.03 2.01
N ASP A 73 19.91 2.52 0.77
CA ASP A 73 20.40 3.25 -0.39
C ASP A 73 19.59 4.50 -0.71
N LEU A 74 18.26 4.43 -0.55
CA LEU A 74 17.37 5.58 -0.74
C LEU A 74 17.63 6.67 0.31
N ILE A 75 17.79 6.31 1.58
CA ILE A 75 18.15 7.23 2.67
C ILE A 75 19.51 7.89 2.39
N ARG A 76 20.50 7.09 1.99
CA ARG A 76 21.85 7.59 1.65
C ARG A 76 21.80 8.59 0.50
N LYS A 77 21.04 8.28 -0.56
CA LYS A 77 20.83 9.20 -1.70
C LYS A 77 20.10 10.47 -1.27
N LYS A 78 19.04 10.36 -0.47
CA LYS A 78 18.28 11.50 0.07
C LYS A 78 19.19 12.47 0.84
N LYS A 79 20.01 11.96 1.77
CA LYS A 79 20.97 12.76 2.55
C LYS A 79 22.01 13.47 1.67
N ARG A 80 22.51 12.80 0.62
CA ARG A 80 23.45 13.40 -0.34
C ARG A 80 22.81 14.51 -1.17
N SER A 81 21.56 14.32 -1.60
CA SER A 81 20.81 15.32 -2.37
C SER A 81 20.45 16.55 -1.55
N THR A 82 20.19 16.41 -0.25
CA THR A 82 19.94 17.55 0.66
C THR A 82 21.22 18.32 0.98
N ASN A 83 22.36 17.65 1.15
CA ASN A 83 23.65 18.34 1.37
C ASN A 83 24.15 19.12 0.14
N LYS A 84 23.79 18.71 -1.09
CA LYS A 84 24.11 19.49 -2.30
C LYS A 84 23.38 20.84 -2.39
N LYS A 85 22.32 21.07 -1.61
CA LYS A 85 21.63 22.37 -1.55
C LYS A 85 22.19 23.32 -0.49
N VAL A 86 23.12 22.86 0.34
CA VAL A 86 23.83 23.70 1.31
C VAL A 86 25.29 23.77 0.86
N SER A 87 25.57 24.62 -0.13
CA SER A 87 26.95 25.03 -0.39
C SER A 87 27.39 25.88 0.81
N PRO A 88 28.44 25.50 1.55
CA PRO A 88 28.98 26.35 2.60
C PRO A 88 29.67 27.54 1.93
N CYS A 89 29.26 28.78 2.25
CA CYS A 89 30.12 29.93 2.03
C CYS A 89 31.43 29.68 2.78
N ALA A 90 32.54 29.69 2.03
CA ALA A 90 33.89 29.51 2.57
C ALA A 90 34.25 30.63 3.57
N PRO A 91 35.12 30.36 4.56
CA PRO A 91 35.63 31.41 5.45
C PRO A 91 36.55 32.35 4.67
N ILE A 92 36.27 33.65 4.72
CA ILE A 92 37.17 34.68 4.23
C ILE A 92 38.26 34.84 5.29
N ASN A 93 39.47 34.36 4.98
CA ASN A 93 40.67 34.71 5.74
C ASN A 93 41.10 36.11 5.27
N ASP A 94 40.80 37.15 6.05
CA ASP A 94 41.43 38.45 5.86
C ASP A 94 42.89 38.36 6.31
N THR A 95 43.76 38.18 5.32
CA THR A 95 45.20 38.36 5.47
C THR A 95 45.48 39.87 5.49
N LEU A 96 45.99 40.30 6.63
CA LEU A 96 46.75 41.52 6.91
C LEU A 96 47.53 42.04 5.69
N ASP A 97 47.29 43.28 5.27
CA ASP A 97 48.29 44.08 4.57
C ASP A 97 48.41 45.46 5.22
N GLN A 98 49.67 45.85 5.40
CA GLN A 98 50.14 47.03 6.09
C GLN A 98 50.08 48.24 5.16
N SER A 99 49.72 49.41 5.69
CA SER A 99 50.31 50.72 5.35
C SER A 99 49.95 51.76 6.40
#